data_AF-A0A1F3T7D1-F1
#
_entry.id   AF-A0A1F3T7D1-F1
#
_cell.length_a   1.000
_cell.length_b   1.000
_cell.length_c   1.000
_cell.angle_alpha   90.00
_cell.angle_beta   90.00
_cell.angle_gamma   90.00
#
_symmetry.space_group_name_H-M   'P 1'
#
loop_
_entity.id
_entity.type
_entity.pdbx_description
1 polymer ?
#
loop_
_entity_poly.entity_id
_entity_poly.type
_entity_poly.pdbx_seq_one_letter_code
_entity_poly.pdbx_strand_id
1 'polypeptide(L)'
;MSIKPTDPKELIPITPKPANSPKRHAARSDDPLADSRRQLRDAEVELSSRYEHMREQYEERSVTQSAKQQAALENQRSKGYEALRDLKRAQDIELSRIKADGEKRKQEVQQQNRTSIMEAERSGTMKLKDIQNTNMSMSHHEQKKGEMALSEMKAVNAERLENQHQDRNQKLEQAAQAYRKEYERMSATTNEAVRSSETRFNERYQNTVDSHDQIVERINSKASESLNQLREQNSGKLAAYETRAEDPFYQIVELGSELEDAGDAFVLRVTVPEYEQENMKVSLRGNDTLVLSGYRRNEDKLELEDGRTKRTAAFQSFSESMPLPAPVDAKGLTREYDDGELVIRVPKLGAFATKKIYQAAHKPERVRAERPDFPKNLISESPVPTKGRGDRTLG
;
A
#
# COMPACT_ATOMS: atom_id res chain seq x y z
N MET A 1 -44.22 52.97 -112.84
CA MET A 1 -43.29 53.50 -113.84
C MET A 1 -44.02 53.59 -115.16
N SER A 2 -44.12 54.80 -115.74
CA SER A 2 -44.86 55.05 -116.98
C SER A 2 -43.87 55.27 -118.12
N ILE A 3 -43.99 54.53 -119.22
CA ILE A 3 -43.27 54.81 -120.48
C ILE A 3 -44.19 54.57 -121.68
N LYS A 4 -44.69 55.67 -122.26
CA LYS A 4 -44.86 55.90 -123.72
C LYS A 4 -43.60 56.70 -124.18
N PRO A 5 -43.40 57.08 -125.47
CA PRO A 5 -44.15 56.83 -126.72
C PRO A 5 -43.27 56.35 -127.92
N THR A 6 -43.86 56.12 -129.11
CA THR A 6 -43.41 56.70 -130.41
C THR A 6 -44.29 56.27 -131.61
N ASP A 7 -44.86 57.26 -132.31
CA ASP A 7 -45.15 57.32 -133.77
C ASP A 7 -43.97 58.10 -134.46
N PRO A 8 -43.90 58.47 -135.78
CA PRO A 8 -44.93 58.52 -136.86
C PRO A 8 -44.45 58.22 -138.33
N LYS A 9 -45.30 58.60 -139.33
CA LYS A 9 -45.04 58.96 -140.77
C LYS A 9 -45.23 57.85 -141.86
N GLU A 10 -46.27 57.90 -142.71
CA GLU A 10 -46.39 58.53 -144.07
C GLU A 10 -46.26 57.46 -145.22
N LEU A 11 -46.61 57.62 -146.52
CA LEU A 11 -47.00 58.77 -147.38
C LEU A 11 -47.89 58.39 -148.63
N ILE A 12 -49.12 58.94 -148.76
CA ILE A 12 -49.82 59.46 -149.99
C ILE A 12 -50.38 58.55 -151.15
N PRO A 13 -51.51 58.93 -151.83
CA PRO A 13 -52.21 58.16 -152.90
C PRO A 13 -52.12 58.81 -154.33
N ILE A 14 -52.86 58.31 -155.34
CA ILE A 14 -53.27 59.03 -156.60
C ILE A 14 -54.41 58.29 -157.36
N THR A 15 -55.25 59.02 -158.13
CA THR A 15 -56.33 58.52 -159.03
C THR A 15 -56.07 58.92 -160.53
N PRO A 16 -57.03 59.18 -161.46
CA PRO A 16 -57.63 58.21 -162.41
C PRO A 16 -57.58 58.61 -163.93
N LYS A 17 -58.24 57.77 -164.80
CA LYS A 17 -58.99 58.15 -166.06
C LYS A 17 -58.22 58.06 -167.45
N PRO A 18 -58.81 58.37 -168.66
CA PRO A 18 -59.20 57.32 -169.65
C PRO A 18 -58.89 57.53 -171.18
N ALA A 19 -59.34 56.56 -172.02
CA ALA A 19 -59.99 56.70 -173.35
C ALA A 19 -59.24 56.67 -174.73
N ASN A 20 -59.93 56.00 -175.69
CA ASN A 20 -59.98 56.16 -177.18
C ASN A 20 -59.00 55.48 -178.18
N SER A 21 -59.54 54.51 -178.97
CA SER A 21 -59.81 54.51 -180.44
C SER A 21 -58.77 55.12 -181.44
N PRO A 22 -58.53 54.58 -182.67
CA PRO A 22 -59.59 54.24 -183.67
C PRO A 22 -59.30 53.11 -184.72
N LYS A 23 -60.20 52.97 -185.72
CA LYS A 23 -60.35 51.92 -186.76
C LYS A 23 -59.34 51.94 -187.94
N ARG A 24 -59.14 50.79 -188.63
CA ARG A 24 -58.93 50.68 -190.10
C ARG A 24 -59.52 49.39 -190.71
N HIS A 25 -59.84 49.41 -192.01
CA HIS A 25 -60.49 48.34 -192.78
C HIS A 25 -59.53 47.58 -193.71
N ALA A 26 -59.73 46.26 -193.87
CA ALA A 26 -59.47 45.42 -195.07
C ALA A 26 -60.03 44.00 -194.77
N ALA A 27 -61.05 43.46 -195.45
CA ALA A 27 -61.11 42.91 -196.83
C ALA A 27 -60.98 41.36 -196.86
N ARG A 28 -62.15 40.69 -197.00
CA ARG A 28 -62.45 39.32 -197.51
C ARG A 28 -61.31 38.28 -197.64
N SER A 29 -61.42 37.13 -196.93
CA SER A 29 -61.92 35.84 -197.51
C SER A 29 -61.77 34.65 -196.53
N ASP A 30 -62.92 34.07 -196.13
CA ASP A 30 -63.22 32.66 -195.82
C ASP A 30 -62.18 31.69 -195.18
N ASP A 31 -62.32 31.41 -193.86
CA ASP A 31 -62.29 30.04 -193.26
C ASP A 31 -62.82 30.06 -191.78
N PRO A 32 -63.96 29.42 -191.44
CA PRO A 32 -64.58 29.53 -190.12
C PRO A 32 -63.88 28.83 -188.93
N LEU A 33 -62.86 27.99 -189.13
CA LEU A 33 -62.32 27.12 -188.05
C LEU A 33 -61.24 27.73 -187.14
N ALA A 34 -60.70 28.91 -187.47
CA ALA A 34 -59.53 29.46 -186.78
C ALA A 34 -59.85 30.18 -185.45
N ASP A 35 -60.94 30.95 -185.38
CA ASP A 35 -61.23 31.83 -184.23
C ASP A 35 -61.66 31.07 -182.96
N SER A 36 -62.44 30.00 -183.11
CA SER A 36 -62.92 29.18 -181.97
C SER A 36 -61.77 28.57 -181.16
N ARG A 37 -60.64 28.26 -181.81
CA ARG A 37 -59.44 27.67 -181.17
C ARG A 37 -58.60 28.65 -180.34
N ARG A 38 -58.84 29.97 -180.44
CA ARG A 38 -58.24 30.96 -179.53
C ARG A 38 -59.07 31.14 -178.26
N GLN A 39 -60.38 31.32 -178.42
CA GLN A 39 -61.30 31.59 -177.30
C GLN A 39 -61.29 30.50 -176.21
N LEU A 40 -61.06 29.23 -176.58
CA LEU A 40 -60.96 28.13 -175.60
C LEU A 40 -59.70 28.20 -174.72
N ARG A 41 -58.55 28.65 -175.25
CA ARG A 41 -57.30 28.68 -174.48
C ARG A 41 -57.27 29.81 -173.46
N ASP A 42 -57.82 30.97 -173.81
CA ASP A 42 -57.90 32.11 -172.88
C ASP A 42 -58.83 31.76 -171.69
N ALA A 43 -59.90 31.00 -171.93
CA ALA A 43 -60.83 30.54 -170.89
C ALA A 43 -60.20 29.52 -169.92
N GLU A 44 -59.35 28.60 -170.37
CA GLU A 44 -58.66 27.63 -169.49
C GLU A 44 -57.72 28.33 -168.51
N VAL A 45 -56.96 29.34 -168.98
CA VAL A 45 -56.02 30.10 -168.15
C VAL A 45 -56.75 30.90 -167.07
N GLU A 46 -57.85 31.59 -167.42
CA GLU A 46 -58.64 32.34 -166.46
C GLU A 46 -59.24 31.44 -165.35
N LEU A 47 -59.70 30.24 -165.73
CA LEU A 47 -60.31 29.29 -164.80
C LEU A 47 -59.28 28.67 -163.84
N SER A 48 -58.06 28.42 -164.32
CA SER A 48 -56.89 28.02 -163.51
C SER A 48 -56.55 29.08 -162.46
N SER A 49 -56.36 30.34 -162.87
CA SER A 49 -56.03 31.44 -161.96
C SER A 49 -57.10 31.66 -160.88
N ARG A 50 -58.38 31.46 -161.23
CA ARG A 50 -59.49 31.56 -160.28
C ARG A 50 -59.50 30.43 -159.25
N TYR A 51 -59.06 29.23 -159.65
CA TYR A 51 -58.91 28.08 -158.76
C TYR A 51 -57.75 28.25 -157.78
N GLU A 52 -56.59 28.73 -158.25
CA GLU A 52 -55.44 29.02 -157.38
C GLU A 52 -55.79 30.11 -156.35
N HIS A 53 -56.42 31.20 -156.77
CA HIS A 53 -56.80 32.26 -155.84
C HIS A 53 -57.86 31.83 -154.81
N MET A 54 -58.82 30.96 -155.18
CA MET A 54 -59.71 30.35 -154.20
C MET A 54 -58.95 29.45 -153.21
N ARG A 55 -57.98 28.67 -153.70
CA ARG A 55 -57.17 27.79 -152.86
C ARG A 55 -56.34 28.59 -151.85
N GLU A 56 -55.66 29.65 -152.28
CA GLU A 56 -54.91 30.56 -151.39
C GLU A 56 -55.81 31.15 -150.31
N GLN A 57 -56.99 31.67 -150.66
CA GLN A 57 -57.94 32.20 -149.67
C GLN A 57 -58.44 31.14 -148.67
N TYR A 58 -58.57 29.88 -149.09
CA TYR A 58 -58.92 28.78 -148.18
C TYR A 58 -57.75 28.37 -147.28
N GLU A 59 -56.52 28.33 -147.81
CA GLU A 59 -55.32 28.03 -147.02
C GLU A 59 -55.03 29.14 -145.99
N GLU A 60 -55.14 30.42 -146.37
CA GLU A 60 -54.99 31.57 -145.46
C GLU A 60 -56.08 31.57 -144.36
N ARG A 61 -57.35 31.29 -144.72
CA ARG A 61 -58.43 31.14 -143.74
C ARG A 61 -58.21 29.94 -142.81
N SER A 62 -57.69 28.82 -143.32
CA SER A 62 -57.37 27.64 -142.52
C SER A 62 -56.27 27.94 -141.50
N VAL A 63 -55.17 28.57 -141.93
CA VAL A 63 -54.04 28.95 -141.06
C VAL A 63 -54.45 30.00 -140.03
N THR A 64 -55.25 31.00 -140.40
CA THR A 64 -55.74 32.01 -139.44
C THR A 64 -56.77 31.43 -138.46
N GLN A 65 -57.59 30.46 -138.88
CA GLN A 65 -58.52 29.73 -138.00
C GLN A 65 -57.77 28.83 -137.01
N SER A 66 -56.74 28.09 -137.46
CA SER A 66 -55.94 27.22 -136.59
C SER A 66 -55.10 28.03 -135.60
N ALA A 67 -54.49 29.14 -136.03
CA ALA A 67 -53.79 30.07 -135.14
C ALA A 67 -54.71 30.66 -134.06
N LYS A 68 -55.97 31.01 -134.40
CA LYS A 68 -56.98 31.45 -133.42
C LYS A 68 -57.35 30.34 -132.43
N GLN A 69 -57.53 29.10 -132.89
CA GLN A 69 -57.81 27.97 -132.00
C GLN A 69 -56.63 27.67 -131.07
N GLN A 70 -55.39 27.73 -131.59
CA GLN A 70 -54.17 27.52 -130.81
C GLN A 70 -53.97 28.62 -129.76
N ALA A 71 -54.17 29.88 -130.12
CA ALA A 71 -54.14 31.00 -129.17
C ALA A 71 -55.25 30.91 -128.10
N ALA A 72 -56.44 30.42 -128.45
CA ALA A 72 -57.51 30.18 -127.49
C ALA A 72 -57.17 29.04 -126.52
N LEU A 73 -56.60 27.93 -127.01
CA LEU A 73 -56.09 26.83 -126.21
C LEU A 73 -54.95 27.26 -125.28
N GLU A 74 -54.04 28.11 -125.75
CA GLU A 74 -52.93 28.62 -124.96
C GLU A 74 -53.40 29.59 -123.86
N ASN A 75 -54.41 30.42 -124.14
CA ASN A 75 -55.08 31.27 -123.16
C ASN A 75 -55.88 30.46 -122.12
N GLN A 76 -56.48 29.32 -122.51
CA GLN A 76 -57.07 28.38 -121.56
C GLN A 76 -55.99 27.70 -120.69
N ARG A 77 -54.84 27.31 -121.26
CA ARG A 77 -53.71 26.76 -120.51
C ARG A 77 -53.12 27.75 -119.53
N SER A 78 -52.88 29.00 -119.93
CA SER A 78 -52.34 30.03 -119.03
C SER A 78 -53.27 30.30 -117.85
N LYS A 79 -54.59 30.43 -118.08
CA LYS A 79 -55.60 30.53 -117.01
C LYS A 79 -55.61 29.31 -116.09
N GLY A 80 -55.43 28.10 -116.64
CA GLY A 80 -55.28 26.88 -115.86
C GLY A 80 -54.03 26.89 -114.96
N TYR A 81 -52.90 27.35 -115.48
CA TYR A 81 -51.66 27.51 -114.70
C TYR A 81 -51.76 28.61 -113.64
N GLU A 82 -52.44 29.73 -113.92
CA GLU A 82 -52.72 30.78 -112.94
C GLU A 82 -53.60 30.25 -111.81
N ALA A 83 -54.71 29.58 -112.13
CA ALA A 83 -55.59 28.95 -111.13
C ALA A 83 -54.84 27.91 -110.26
N LEU A 84 -53.98 27.08 -110.86
CA LEU A 84 -53.12 26.14 -110.12
C LEU A 84 -52.10 26.86 -109.21
N ARG A 85 -51.54 27.99 -109.68
CA ARG A 85 -50.58 28.79 -108.91
C ARG A 85 -51.24 29.46 -107.71
N ASP A 86 -52.45 29.98 -107.89
CA ASP A 86 -53.21 30.63 -106.82
C ASP A 86 -53.80 29.62 -105.83
N LEU A 87 -54.25 28.45 -106.31
CA LEU A 87 -54.58 27.32 -105.44
C LEU A 87 -53.38 26.90 -104.59
N LYS A 88 -52.19 26.78 -105.18
CA LYS A 88 -50.96 26.46 -104.44
C LYS A 88 -50.61 27.54 -103.42
N ARG A 89 -50.69 28.82 -103.78
CA ARG A 89 -50.49 29.94 -102.84
C ARG A 89 -51.48 29.90 -101.67
N ALA A 90 -52.76 29.65 -101.94
CA ALA A 90 -53.78 29.52 -100.91
C ALA A 90 -53.48 28.32 -99.98
N GLN A 91 -53.07 27.18 -100.54
CA GLN A 91 -52.66 26.01 -99.78
C GLN A 91 -51.42 26.27 -98.92
N ASP A 92 -50.39 26.95 -99.46
CA ASP A 92 -49.18 27.33 -98.72
C ASP A 92 -49.51 28.31 -97.58
N ILE A 93 -50.44 29.25 -97.78
CA ILE A 93 -50.94 30.16 -96.75
C ILE A 93 -51.67 29.38 -95.65
N GLU A 94 -52.60 28.49 -95.99
CA GLU A 94 -53.32 27.67 -95.00
C GLU A 94 -52.37 26.73 -94.23
N LEU A 95 -51.41 26.11 -94.92
CA LEU A 95 -50.35 25.33 -94.25
C LEU A 95 -49.51 26.19 -93.30
N SER A 96 -49.23 27.46 -93.65
CA SER A 96 -48.53 28.38 -92.76
C SER A 96 -49.36 28.75 -91.51
N ARG A 97 -50.68 28.96 -91.68
CA ARG A 97 -51.63 29.24 -90.60
C ARG A 97 -51.74 28.05 -89.64
N ILE A 98 -51.95 26.84 -90.17
CA ILE A 98 -52.05 25.61 -89.38
C ILE A 98 -50.74 25.35 -88.60
N LYS A 99 -49.57 25.61 -89.21
CA LYS A 99 -48.28 25.51 -88.52
C LYS A 99 -48.15 26.55 -87.40
N ALA A 100 -48.47 27.81 -87.66
CA ALA A 100 -48.40 28.87 -86.66
C ALA A 100 -49.37 28.62 -85.48
N ASP A 101 -50.60 28.19 -85.74
CA ASP A 101 -51.56 27.80 -84.70
C ASP A 101 -51.09 26.56 -83.92
N GLY A 102 -50.49 25.57 -84.60
CA GLY A 102 -49.89 24.40 -83.96
C GLY A 102 -48.72 24.75 -83.06
N GLU A 103 -47.83 25.65 -83.50
CA GLU A 103 -46.73 26.18 -82.70
C GLU A 103 -47.23 27.00 -81.50
N LYS A 104 -48.25 27.85 -81.70
CA LYS A 104 -48.87 28.63 -80.63
C LYS A 104 -49.49 27.71 -79.57
N ARG A 105 -50.31 26.73 -79.96
CA ARG A 105 -50.88 25.73 -79.03
C ARG A 105 -49.80 24.92 -78.32
N LYS A 106 -48.72 24.55 -79.01
CA LYS A 106 -47.57 23.88 -78.40
C LYS A 106 -46.92 24.78 -77.33
N GLN A 107 -46.73 26.07 -77.61
CA GLN A 107 -46.19 27.02 -76.63
C GLN A 107 -47.14 27.22 -75.45
N GLU A 108 -48.45 27.37 -75.67
CA GLU A 108 -49.47 27.49 -74.62
C GLU A 108 -49.47 26.26 -73.69
N VAL A 109 -49.49 25.04 -74.25
CA VAL A 109 -49.42 23.78 -73.48
C VAL A 109 -48.07 23.65 -72.75
N GLN A 110 -46.95 24.03 -73.38
CA GLN A 110 -45.65 24.03 -72.71
C GLN A 110 -45.59 25.03 -71.55
N GLN A 111 -46.20 26.21 -71.68
CA GLN A 111 -46.30 27.18 -70.59
C GLN A 111 -47.18 26.67 -69.45
N GLN A 112 -48.38 26.15 -69.75
CA GLN A 112 -49.30 25.56 -68.76
C GLN A 112 -48.68 24.37 -68.00
N ASN A 113 -47.96 23.49 -68.70
CA ASN A 113 -47.24 22.39 -68.08
C ASN A 113 -46.08 22.92 -67.20
N ARG A 114 -45.37 23.95 -67.65
CA ARG A 114 -44.28 24.56 -66.86
C ARG A 114 -44.81 25.25 -65.60
N THR A 115 -45.93 25.97 -65.67
CA THR A 115 -46.53 26.61 -64.49
C THR A 115 -47.08 25.57 -63.51
N SER A 116 -47.80 24.56 -63.98
CA SER A 116 -48.34 23.51 -63.11
C SER A 116 -47.25 22.67 -62.44
N ILE A 117 -46.13 22.39 -63.12
CA ILE A 117 -44.94 21.77 -62.50
C ILE A 117 -44.35 22.68 -61.42
N MET A 118 -44.11 23.96 -61.71
CA MET A 118 -43.54 24.90 -60.72
C MET A 118 -44.47 25.10 -59.50
N GLU A 119 -45.80 25.11 -59.70
CA GLU A 119 -46.79 25.17 -58.63
C GLU A 119 -46.81 23.88 -57.78
N ALA A 120 -46.73 22.71 -58.43
CA ALA A 120 -46.64 21.42 -57.74
C ALA A 120 -45.35 21.28 -56.93
N GLU A 121 -44.19 21.66 -57.49
CA GLU A 121 -42.90 21.70 -56.80
C GLU A 121 -42.92 22.68 -55.61
N ARG A 122 -43.49 23.88 -55.80
CA ARG A 122 -43.64 24.87 -54.72
C ARG A 122 -44.58 24.37 -53.61
N SER A 123 -45.68 23.72 -53.96
CA SER A 123 -46.59 23.09 -52.99
C SER A 123 -45.91 21.94 -52.23
N GLY A 124 -45.18 21.08 -52.94
CA GLY A 124 -44.44 19.96 -52.37
C GLY A 124 -43.32 20.39 -51.44
N THR A 125 -42.53 21.39 -51.82
CA THR A 125 -41.45 21.94 -50.98
C THR A 125 -41.96 22.66 -49.74
N MET A 126 -43.09 23.39 -49.83
CA MET A 126 -43.76 23.97 -48.65
C MET A 126 -44.25 22.88 -47.70
N LYS A 127 -44.99 21.88 -48.20
CA LYS A 127 -45.45 20.73 -47.39
C LYS A 127 -44.29 19.97 -46.74
N LEU A 128 -43.20 19.74 -47.47
CA LEU A 128 -42.00 19.09 -46.93
C LEU A 128 -41.39 19.91 -45.79
N LYS A 129 -41.29 21.23 -45.96
CA LYS A 129 -40.80 22.16 -44.94
C LYS A 129 -41.71 22.18 -43.70
N ASP A 130 -43.03 22.16 -43.89
CA ASP A 130 -43.99 22.12 -42.79
C ASP A 130 -43.90 20.80 -42.00
N ILE A 131 -43.76 19.66 -42.69
CA ILE A 131 -43.51 18.36 -42.07
C ILE A 131 -42.18 18.36 -41.31
N GLN A 132 -41.11 18.89 -41.91
CA GLN A 132 -39.79 19.01 -41.25
C GLN A 132 -39.87 19.87 -39.99
N ASN A 133 -40.50 21.05 -40.05
CA ASN A 133 -40.69 21.94 -38.90
C ASN A 133 -41.53 21.29 -37.80
N THR A 134 -42.58 20.55 -38.17
CA THR A 134 -43.43 19.83 -37.23
C THR A 134 -42.66 18.72 -36.53
N ASN A 135 -41.93 17.89 -37.29
CA ASN A 135 -41.10 16.81 -36.75
C ASN A 135 -39.98 17.34 -35.84
N MET A 136 -39.31 18.44 -36.23
CA MET A 136 -38.31 19.11 -35.39
C MET A 136 -38.91 19.63 -34.08
N SER A 137 -40.11 20.23 -34.14
CA SER A 137 -40.81 20.75 -32.95
C SER A 137 -41.25 19.63 -32.01
N MET A 138 -41.76 18.52 -32.56
CA MET A 138 -42.13 17.33 -31.81
C MET A 138 -40.91 16.67 -31.15
N SER A 139 -39.83 16.44 -31.91
CA SER A 139 -38.59 15.85 -31.39
C SER A 139 -37.98 16.69 -30.28
N HIS A 140 -37.94 18.01 -30.42
CA HIS A 140 -37.47 18.93 -29.39
C HIS A 140 -38.39 18.96 -28.14
N HIS A 141 -39.71 18.78 -28.31
CA HIS A 141 -40.64 18.64 -27.19
C HIS A 141 -40.44 17.31 -26.43
N GLU A 142 -40.19 16.21 -27.14
CA GLU A 142 -39.83 14.91 -26.55
C GLU A 142 -38.49 14.96 -25.83
N GLN A 143 -37.46 15.58 -26.42
CA GLN A 143 -36.17 15.83 -25.77
C GLN A 143 -36.35 16.59 -24.45
N LYS A 144 -37.07 17.72 -24.47
CA LYS A 144 -37.36 18.50 -23.24
C LYS A 144 -38.11 17.69 -22.18
N LYS A 145 -39.07 16.86 -22.57
CA LYS A 145 -39.76 15.94 -21.63
C LYS A 145 -38.78 14.93 -21.02
N GLY A 146 -37.90 14.34 -21.84
CA GLY A 146 -36.86 13.43 -21.38
C GLY A 146 -35.85 14.10 -20.43
N GLU A 147 -35.42 15.33 -20.75
CA GLU A 147 -34.52 16.13 -19.90
C GLU A 147 -35.15 16.46 -18.54
N MET A 148 -36.43 16.88 -18.52
CA MET A 148 -37.15 17.14 -17.28
C MET A 148 -37.29 15.88 -16.42
N ALA A 149 -37.72 14.76 -17.01
CA ALA A 149 -37.84 13.48 -16.29
C ALA A 149 -36.48 12.96 -15.77
N LEU A 150 -35.41 13.16 -16.55
CA LEU A 150 -34.04 12.84 -16.12
C LEU A 150 -33.58 13.74 -14.96
N SER A 151 -33.93 15.03 -14.98
CA SER A 151 -33.62 15.97 -13.91
C SER A 151 -34.37 15.62 -12.62
N GLU A 152 -35.67 15.31 -12.71
CA GLU A 152 -36.51 14.88 -11.59
C GLU A 152 -35.98 13.56 -10.98
N MET A 153 -35.70 12.55 -11.82
CA MET A 153 -35.11 11.29 -11.37
C MET A 153 -33.73 11.49 -10.72
N LYS A 154 -32.92 12.44 -11.19
CA LYS A 154 -31.63 12.79 -10.54
C LYS A 154 -31.86 13.44 -9.17
N ALA A 155 -32.81 14.36 -9.05
CA ALA A 155 -33.14 15.01 -7.78
C ALA A 155 -33.63 13.99 -6.74
N VAL A 156 -34.59 13.13 -7.08
CA VAL A 156 -35.13 12.07 -6.19
C VAL A 156 -34.04 11.08 -5.80
N ASN A 157 -33.13 10.71 -6.71
CA ASN A 157 -32.01 9.84 -6.36
C ASN A 157 -30.98 10.53 -5.45
N ALA A 158 -30.71 11.81 -5.64
CA ALA A 158 -29.82 12.59 -4.78
C ALA A 158 -30.40 12.71 -3.35
N GLU A 159 -31.68 13.07 -3.22
CA GLU A 159 -32.38 13.13 -1.94
C GLU A 159 -32.39 11.76 -1.24
N ARG A 160 -32.68 10.66 -1.97
CA ARG A 160 -32.62 9.30 -1.42
C ARG A 160 -31.22 8.94 -0.92
N LEU A 161 -30.17 9.32 -1.65
CA LEU A 161 -28.78 9.08 -1.26
C LEU A 161 -28.41 9.90 -0.02
N GLU A 162 -28.84 11.17 0.05
CA GLU A 162 -28.64 12.02 1.23
C GLU A 162 -29.34 11.44 2.46
N ASN A 163 -30.61 11.05 2.35
CA ASN A 163 -31.36 10.41 3.43
C ASN A 163 -30.69 9.10 3.91
N GLN A 164 -30.15 8.29 3.00
CA GLN A 164 -29.36 7.11 3.36
C GLN A 164 -28.04 7.46 4.08
N HIS A 165 -27.37 8.55 3.68
CA HIS A 165 -26.18 9.02 4.38
C HIS A 165 -26.52 9.56 5.78
N GLN A 166 -27.61 10.30 5.94
CA GLN A 166 -28.07 10.81 7.23
C GLN A 166 -28.45 9.67 8.19
N ASP A 167 -29.27 8.70 7.76
CA ASP A 167 -29.62 7.52 8.57
C ASP A 167 -28.38 6.70 8.98
N ARG A 168 -27.46 6.46 8.04
CA ARG A 168 -26.20 5.75 8.34
C ARG A 168 -25.35 6.53 9.35
N ASN A 169 -25.24 7.84 9.22
CA ASN A 169 -24.47 8.68 10.13
C ASN A 169 -25.09 8.70 11.54
N GLN A 170 -26.43 8.81 11.65
CA GLN A 170 -27.15 8.72 12.92
C GLN A 170 -26.93 7.36 13.61
N LYS A 171 -27.00 6.25 12.85
CA LYS A 171 -26.71 4.90 13.38
C LYS A 171 -25.26 4.75 13.84
N LEU A 172 -24.30 5.30 13.09
CA LEU A 172 -22.90 5.32 13.47
C LEU A 172 -22.66 6.13 14.75
N GLU A 173 -23.33 7.28 14.90
CA GLU A 173 -23.25 8.10 16.09
C GLU A 173 -23.89 7.42 17.31
N GLN A 174 -25.07 6.81 17.16
CA GLN A 174 -25.72 6.01 18.20
C GLN A 174 -24.82 4.85 18.67
N ALA A 175 -24.20 4.13 17.74
CA ALA A 175 -23.23 3.09 18.05
C ALA A 175 -22.00 3.65 18.79
N ALA A 176 -21.43 4.77 18.33
CA ALA A 176 -20.31 5.42 19.00
C ALA A 176 -20.65 5.91 20.41
N GLN A 177 -21.88 6.39 20.64
CA GLN A 177 -22.37 6.75 21.98
C GLN A 177 -22.58 5.52 22.88
N ALA A 178 -23.09 4.41 22.33
CA ALA A 178 -23.21 3.14 23.06
C ALA A 178 -21.84 2.61 23.50
N TYR A 179 -20.88 2.55 22.57
CA TYR A 179 -19.50 2.14 22.88
C TYR A 179 -18.83 3.02 23.93
N ARG A 180 -19.03 4.36 23.90
CA ARG A 180 -18.53 5.25 24.96
C ARG A 180 -19.12 4.90 26.32
N LYS A 181 -20.45 4.70 26.41
CA LYS A 181 -21.13 4.34 27.67
C LYS A 181 -20.67 2.98 28.20
N GLU A 182 -20.42 2.00 27.34
CA GLU A 182 -19.85 0.71 27.74
C GLU A 182 -18.40 0.84 28.22
N TYR A 183 -17.58 1.60 27.51
CA TYR A 183 -16.20 1.89 27.90
C TYR A 183 -16.12 2.64 29.23
N GLU A 184 -16.96 3.66 29.44
CA GLU A 184 -17.06 4.39 30.70
C GLU A 184 -17.48 3.48 31.87
N ARG A 185 -18.48 2.60 31.65
CA ARG A 185 -18.90 1.60 32.65
C ARG A 185 -17.78 0.63 32.99
N MET A 186 -17.09 0.08 31.98
CA MET A 186 -15.98 -0.85 32.16
C MET A 186 -14.78 -0.17 32.86
N SER A 187 -14.47 1.07 32.49
CA SER A 187 -13.47 1.89 33.16
C SER A 187 -13.85 2.14 34.63
N ALA A 188 -15.11 2.49 34.91
CA ALA A 188 -15.58 2.68 36.29
C ALA A 188 -15.47 1.40 37.13
N THR A 189 -15.94 0.25 36.63
CA THR A 189 -15.90 -1.03 37.39
C THR A 189 -14.48 -1.55 37.57
N THR A 190 -13.60 -1.41 36.58
CA THR A 190 -12.18 -1.78 36.73
C THR A 190 -11.46 -0.86 37.73
N ASN A 191 -11.69 0.45 37.70
CA ASN A 191 -11.15 1.38 38.70
C ASN A 191 -11.65 1.08 40.12
N GLU A 192 -12.93 0.70 40.28
CA GLU A 192 -13.49 0.28 41.57
C GLU A 192 -12.92 -1.07 42.05
N ALA A 193 -12.71 -2.02 41.13
CA ALA A 193 -12.03 -3.29 41.42
C ALA A 193 -10.57 -3.07 41.86
N VAL A 194 -9.83 -2.17 41.20
CA VAL A 194 -8.47 -1.78 41.59
C VAL A 194 -8.45 -1.14 42.98
N ARG A 195 -9.30 -0.13 43.23
CA ARG A 195 -9.40 0.53 44.55
C ARG A 195 -9.77 -0.45 45.66
N SER A 196 -10.75 -1.31 45.46
CA SER A 196 -11.14 -2.31 46.46
C SER A 196 -10.07 -3.39 46.66
N SER A 197 -9.29 -3.74 45.62
CA SER A 197 -8.11 -4.60 45.75
C SER A 197 -6.99 -3.92 46.55
N GLU A 198 -6.74 -2.63 46.34
CA GLU A 198 -5.76 -1.84 47.08
C GLU A 198 -6.11 -1.73 48.57
N THR A 199 -7.38 -1.43 48.89
CA THR A 199 -7.86 -1.44 50.28
C THR A 199 -7.68 -2.80 50.95
N ARG A 200 -8.05 -3.91 50.26
CA ARG A 200 -7.87 -5.28 50.76
C ARG A 200 -6.40 -5.66 50.93
N PHE A 201 -5.52 -5.17 50.06
CA PHE A 201 -4.08 -5.38 50.19
C PHE A 201 -3.55 -4.67 51.44
N ASN A 202 -3.89 -3.40 51.62
CA ASN A 202 -3.45 -2.60 52.77
C ASN A 202 -3.97 -3.18 54.09
N GLU A 203 -5.24 -3.61 54.14
CA GLU A 203 -5.82 -4.30 55.31
C GLU A 203 -5.07 -5.61 55.64
N ARG A 204 -4.81 -6.46 54.63
CA ARG A 204 -4.04 -7.69 54.82
C ARG A 204 -2.59 -7.41 55.23
N TYR A 205 -1.97 -6.37 54.67
CA TYR A 205 -0.61 -5.97 54.99
C TYR A 205 -0.51 -5.56 56.46
N GLN A 206 -1.40 -4.68 56.95
CA GLN A 206 -1.40 -4.27 58.35
C GLN A 206 -1.67 -5.46 59.28
N ASN A 207 -2.71 -6.26 59.01
CA ASN A 207 -2.98 -7.49 59.78
C ASN A 207 -1.77 -8.45 59.81
N THR A 208 -0.96 -8.48 58.75
CA THR A 208 0.28 -9.27 58.68
C THR A 208 1.38 -8.66 59.54
N VAL A 209 1.58 -7.34 59.49
CA VAL A 209 2.53 -6.60 60.37
C VAL A 209 2.16 -6.80 61.84
N ASP A 210 0.91 -6.55 62.22
CA ASP A 210 0.40 -6.75 63.59
C ASP A 210 0.63 -8.20 64.06
N SER A 211 0.41 -9.19 63.18
CA SER A 211 0.65 -10.60 63.51
C SER A 211 2.13 -10.93 63.71
N HIS A 212 3.03 -10.30 62.94
CA HIS A 212 4.48 -10.45 63.11
C HIS A 212 4.97 -9.80 64.39
N ASP A 213 4.48 -8.60 64.73
CA ASP A 213 4.84 -7.92 65.98
C ASP A 213 4.40 -8.74 67.20
N GLN A 214 3.19 -9.32 67.18
CA GLN A 214 2.73 -10.27 68.21
C GLN A 214 3.55 -11.58 68.26
N ILE A 215 4.19 -12.00 67.17
CA ILE A 215 5.10 -13.15 67.16
C ILE A 215 6.45 -12.75 67.77
N VAL A 216 7.00 -11.60 67.39
CA VAL A 216 8.26 -11.06 67.93
C VAL A 216 8.14 -10.82 69.44
N GLU A 217 7.04 -10.23 69.91
CA GLU A 217 6.76 -10.05 71.34
C GLU A 217 6.72 -11.39 72.09
N ARG A 218 6.04 -12.41 71.54
CA ARG A 218 6.00 -13.78 72.11
C ARG A 218 7.34 -14.50 72.08
N ILE A 219 8.21 -14.20 71.12
CA ILE A 219 9.58 -14.75 71.08
C ILE A 219 10.43 -14.05 72.16
N ASN A 220 10.35 -12.73 72.26
CA ASN A 220 11.11 -11.93 73.22
C ASN A 220 10.71 -12.24 74.67
N SER A 221 9.42 -12.45 74.96
CA SER A 221 8.96 -12.86 76.30
C SER A 221 9.49 -14.25 76.67
N LYS A 222 9.32 -15.25 75.81
CA LYS A 222 9.86 -16.62 76.02
C LYS A 222 11.37 -16.64 76.14
N ALA A 223 12.09 -15.85 75.35
CA ALA A 223 13.53 -15.71 75.46
C ALA A 223 13.93 -15.12 76.82
N SER A 224 13.23 -14.09 77.28
CA SER A 224 13.46 -13.46 78.59
C SER A 224 13.16 -14.41 79.76
N GLU A 225 12.05 -15.15 79.69
CA GLU A 225 11.71 -16.22 80.65
C GLU A 225 12.81 -17.29 80.72
N SER A 226 13.24 -17.80 79.55
CA SER A 226 14.30 -18.82 79.46
C SER A 226 15.63 -18.33 80.01
N LEU A 227 15.99 -17.06 79.76
CA LEU A 227 17.23 -16.45 80.22
C LEU A 227 17.21 -16.22 81.73
N ASN A 228 16.06 -15.86 82.30
CA ASN A 228 15.86 -15.77 83.75
C ASN A 228 15.95 -17.16 84.42
N GLN A 229 15.29 -18.18 83.86
CA GLN A 229 15.42 -19.56 84.35
C GLN A 229 16.88 -20.06 84.32
N LEU A 230 17.63 -19.77 83.26
CA LEU A 230 19.04 -20.12 83.15
C LEU A 230 19.91 -19.39 84.19
N ARG A 231 19.65 -18.10 84.43
CA ARG A 231 20.32 -17.31 85.49
C ARG A 231 20.09 -17.92 86.87
N GLU A 232 18.86 -18.29 87.19
CA GLU A 232 18.50 -18.88 88.48
C GLU A 232 19.10 -20.29 88.67
N GLN A 233 19.05 -21.13 87.63
CA GLN A 233 19.72 -22.44 87.67
C GLN A 233 21.24 -22.33 87.85
N ASN A 234 21.87 -21.33 87.21
CA ASN A 234 23.32 -21.13 87.31
C ASN A 234 23.72 -20.47 88.63
N SER A 235 22.95 -19.53 89.18
CA SER A 235 23.23 -18.95 90.50
C SER A 235 23.16 -20.01 91.60
N GLY A 236 22.17 -20.91 91.57
CA GLY A 236 22.07 -22.04 92.50
C GLY A 236 23.26 -23.01 92.40
N LYS A 237 23.79 -23.24 91.19
CA LYS A 237 25.00 -24.04 90.99
C LYS A 237 26.25 -23.32 91.51
N LEU A 238 26.41 -22.03 91.22
CA LEU A 238 27.55 -21.21 91.66
C LEU A 238 27.65 -21.15 93.20
N ALA A 239 26.55 -20.87 93.89
CA ALA A 239 26.50 -20.90 95.36
C ALA A 239 26.88 -22.28 95.95
N ALA A 240 26.51 -23.36 95.25
CA ALA A 240 26.89 -24.73 95.63
C ALA A 240 28.37 -25.09 95.31
N TYR A 241 29.07 -24.29 94.50
CA TYR A 241 30.53 -24.39 94.30
C TYR A 241 31.29 -23.54 95.32
N GLU A 242 30.86 -22.29 95.58
CA GLU A 242 31.48 -21.40 96.57
C GLU A 242 31.54 -22.07 97.95
N THR A 243 30.43 -22.65 98.41
CA THR A 243 30.34 -23.40 99.68
C THR A 243 31.19 -24.67 99.74
N ARG A 244 31.73 -25.17 98.63
CA ARG A 244 32.62 -26.34 98.58
C ARG A 244 34.10 -25.96 98.43
N ALA A 245 34.38 -24.76 97.94
CA ALA A 245 35.76 -24.28 97.72
C ALA A 245 36.50 -23.99 99.03
N GLU A 246 35.78 -23.73 100.12
CA GLU A 246 36.35 -23.42 101.44
C GLU A 246 36.72 -24.66 102.27
N ASP A 247 36.29 -25.87 101.87
CA ASP A 247 36.57 -27.12 102.60
C ASP A 247 37.90 -27.74 102.15
N PRO A 248 38.88 -27.95 103.06
CA PRO A 248 40.18 -28.58 102.76
C PRO A 248 40.10 -29.93 102.04
N PHE A 249 39.01 -30.69 102.19
CA PHE A 249 38.83 -31.96 101.49
C PHE A 249 38.71 -31.82 99.96
N TYR A 250 38.23 -30.67 99.47
CA TYR A 250 38.04 -30.42 98.03
C TYR A 250 39.20 -29.64 97.39
N GLN A 251 40.27 -29.37 98.14
CA GLN A 251 41.47 -28.71 97.60
C GLN A 251 42.26 -29.66 96.70
N ILE A 252 42.79 -29.13 95.60
CA ILE A 252 43.70 -29.85 94.71
C ILE A 252 45.06 -29.96 95.42
N VAL A 253 45.53 -31.18 95.64
CA VAL A 253 46.89 -31.43 96.15
C VAL A 253 47.83 -31.54 94.95
N GLU A 254 48.78 -30.61 94.87
CA GLU A 254 49.86 -30.65 93.91
C GLU A 254 50.91 -31.69 94.35
N LEU A 255 51.42 -32.46 93.39
CA LEU A 255 52.62 -33.25 93.57
C LEU A 255 53.79 -32.33 93.23
N GLY A 256 54.85 -32.31 94.06
CA GLY A 256 56.09 -31.64 93.71
C GLY A 256 56.78 -32.39 92.58
N SER A 257 56.34 -32.19 91.34
CA SER A 257 56.82 -32.87 90.14
C SER A 257 57.62 -31.88 89.27
N GLU A 258 58.84 -32.26 88.91
CA GLU A 258 59.75 -31.42 88.12
C GLU A 258 60.27 -32.21 86.91
N LEU A 259 60.07 -31.67 85.71
CA LEU A 259 60.47 -32.30 84.45
C LEU A 259 61.69 -31.59 83.84
N GLU A 260 62.82 -32.28 83.80
CA GLU A 260 64.07 -31.81 83.20
C GLU A 260 64.33 -32.46 81.82
N ASP A 261 64.88 -31.68 80.87
CA ASP A 261 65.42 -32.23 79.61
C ASP A 261 66.93 -32.50 79.74
N ALA A 262 67.30 -33.77 79.93
CA ALA A 262 68.68 -34.20 80.04
C ALA A 262 69.43 -34.22 78.68
N GLY A 263 68.74 -33.99 77.56
CA GLY A 263 69.27 -33.97 76.19
C GLY A 263 68.92 -35.22 75.39
N ASP A 264 69.36 -36.39 75.88
CA ASP A 264 69.06 -37.71 75.31
C ASP A 264 67.78 -38.35 75.88
N ALA A 265 67.34 -37.88 77.05
CA ALA A 265 66.15 -38.35 77.77
C ALA A 265 65.46 -37.16 78.47
N PHE A 266 64.18 -37.31 78.80
CA PHE A 266 63.55 -36.49 79.84
C PHE A 266 63.67 -37.20 81.19
N VAL A 267 63.84 -36.42 82.25
CA VAL A 267 63.92 -36.90 83.64
C VAL A 267 62.81 -36.21 84.43
N LEU A 268 61.83 -36.97 84.89
CA LEU A 268 60.80 -36.51 85.82
C LEU A 268 61.23 -36.87 87.24
N ARG A 269 61.33 -35.87 88.11
CA ARG A 269 61.49 -36.02 89.56
C ARG A 269 60.13 -35.81 90.22
N VAL A 270 59.81 -36.60 91.23
CA VAL A 270 58.59 -36.41 92.03
C VAL A 270 58.91 -36.66 93.49
N THR A 271 58.70 -35.65 94.35
CA THR A 271 58.86 -35.83 95.80
C THR A 271 57.74 -36.72 96.35
N VAL A 272 58.06 -37.95 96.74
CA VAL A 272 57.08 -38.95 97.19
C VAL A 272 57.70 -39.76 98.35
N PRO A 273 57.04 -39.87 99.51
CA PRO A 273 57.55 -40.70 100.61
C PRO A 273 57.78 -42.17 100.21
N GLU A 274 58.78 -42.81 100.79
CA GLU A 274 59.25 -44.15 100.38
C GLU A 274 58.13 -45.21 100.44
N TYR A 275 57.23 -45.11 101.43
CA TYR A 275 56.09 -46.01 101.61
C TYR A 275 54.95 -45.77 100.60
N GLU A 276 54.94 -44.65 99.86
CA GLU A 276 53.94 -44.36 98.84
C GLU A 276 54.42 -44.68 97.43
N GLN A 277 55.73 -44.90 97.23
CA GLN A 277 56.32 -45.04 95.90
C GLN A 277 55.63 -46.15 95.08
N GLU A 278 55.26 -47.27 95.70
CA GLU A 278 54.61 -48.40 95.01
C GLU A 278 53.22 -48.03 94.45
N ASN A 279 52.53 -47.07 95.07
CA ASN A 279 51.23 -46.58 94.62
C ASN A 279 51.35 -45.55 93.47
N MET A 280 52.58 -45.12 93.12
CA MET A 280 52.85 -44.25 91.98
C MET A 280 52.98 -45.08 90.69
N LYS A 281 52.15 -44.79 89.71
CA LYS A 281 52.18 -45.36 88.36
C LYS A 281 52.44 -44.29 87.32
N VAL A 282 53.52 -44.48 86.57
CA VAL A 282 53.86 -43.65 85.41
C VAL A 282 53.47 -44.39 84.14
N SER A 283 52.91 -43.66 83.19
CA SER A 283 52.54 -44.20 81.88
C SER A 283 52.70 -43.14 80.81
N LEU A 284 52.88 -43.57 79.56
CA LEU A 284 52.87 -42.67 78.40
C LEU A 284 51.53 -42.80 77.69
N ARG A 285 50.88 -41.66 77.48
CA ARG A 285 49.72 -41.55 76.60
C ARG A 285 50.23 -41.10 75.24
N GLY A 286 50.20 -42.00 74.25
CA GLY A 286 50.88 -41.78 72.98
C GLY A 286 52.40 -41.78 73.16
N ASN A 287 53.09 -40.90 72.43
CA ASN A 287 54.55 -40.78 72.48
C ASN A 287 55.00 -39.44 73.08
N ASP A 288 54.08 -38.55 73.45
CA ASP A 288 54.30 -37.12 73.72
C ASP A 288 53.69 -36.63 75.04
N THR A 289 53.00 -37.48 75.81
CA THR A 289 52.39 -37.09 77.10
C THR A 289 52.76 -38.08 78.18
N LEU A 290 53.48 -37.61 79.21
CA LEU A 290 53.80 -38.38 80.41
C LEU A 290 52.68 -38.22 81.43
N VAL A 291 52.06 -39.33 81.82
CA VAL A 291 50.96 -39.36 82.80
C VAL A 291 51.47 -39.98 84.08
N LEU A 292 51.59 -39.13 85.11
CA LEU A 292 51.88 -39.52 86.48
C LEU A 292 50.55 -39.71 87.20
N SER A 293 50.29 -40.93 87.67
CA SER A 293 49.06 -41.28 88.36
C SER A 293 49.38 -41.98 89.67
N GLY A 294 48.53 -41.83 90.67
CA GLY A 294 48.70 -42.57 91.92
C GLY A 294 47.55 -42.34 92.87
N TYR A 295 47.64 -43.00 94.03
CA TYR A 295 46.68 -42.81 95.09
C TYR A 295 47.35 -42.85 96.47
N ARG A 296 46.79 -42.07 97.37
CA ARG A 296 47.05 -42.10 98.81
C ARG A 296 45.83 -42.66 99.51
N ARG A 297 46.05 -43.55 100.47
CA ARG A 297 45.02 -44.10 101.35
C ARG A 297 45.53 -44.07 102.77
N ASN A 298 44.85 -43.34 103.63
CA ASN A 298 45.02 -43.46 105.08
C ASN A 298 43.72 -44.01 105.69
N GLU A 299 43.84 -45.01 106.56
CA GLU A 299 42.70 -45.58 107.31
C GLU A 299 43.04 -45.69 108.79
N ASP A 300 42.54 -44.72 109.56
CA ASP A 300 42.67 -44.72 111.01
C ASP A 300 41.45 -45.39 111.65
N LYS A 301 41.70 -46.37 112.52
CA LYS A 301 40.69 -46.97 113.39
C LYS A 301 41.12 -46.81 114.84
N LEU A 302 40.28 -46.17 115.64
CA LEU A 302 40.54 -45.93 117.07
C LEU A 302 39.39 -46.53 117.90
N GLU A 303 39.75 -47.42 118.82
CA GLU A 303 38.82 -48.06 119.76
C GLU A 303 38.85 -47.26 121.07
N LEU A 304 37.68 -46.90 121.60
CA LEU A 304 37.54 -46.15 122.84
C LEU A 304 37.11 -47.09 123.97
N GLU A 305 37.48 -46.73 125.21
CA GLU A 305 37.26 -47.56 126.42
C GLU A 305 35.78 -47.88 126.72
N ASP A 306 34.84 -47.17 126.08
CA ASP A 306 33.40 -47.39 126.17
C ASP A 306 32.82 -48.31 125.08
N GLY A 307 33.68 -49.00 124.32
CA GLY A 307 33.28 -49.92 123.27
C GLY A 307 32.90 -49.25 121.95
N ARG A 308 32.99 -47.91 121.85
CA ARG A 308 32.82 -47.19 120.57
C ARG A 308 34.07 -47.33 119.71
N THR A 309 33.87 -47.42 118.41
CA THR A 309 34.95 -47.36 117.42
C THR A 309 34.74 -46.18 116.49
N LYS A 310 35.80 -45.39 116.27
CA LYS A 310 35.86 -44.41 115.18
C LYS A 310 36.72 -44.99 114.06
N ARG A 311 36.25 -44.86 112.82
CA ARG A 311 37.03 -45.16 111.62
C ARG A 311 36.96 -43.98 110.67
N THR A 312 38.11 -43.50 110.24
CA THR A 312 38.25 -42.48 109.20
C THR A 312 39.02 -43.11 108.05
N ALA A 313 38.58 -42.88 106.81
CA ALA A 313 39.30 -43.34 105.64
C ALA A 313 39.41 -42.20 104.63
N ALA A 314 40.63 -41.70 104.43
CA ALA A 314 40.95 -40.71 103.41
C ALA A 314 41.49 -41.44 102.19
N PHE A 315 40.82 -41.29 101.05
CA PHE A 315 41.26 -41.78 99.74
C PHE A 315 41.46 -40.57 98.83
N GLN A 316 42.65 -40.42 98.28
CA GLN A 316 42.95 -39.39 97.30
C GLN A 316 43.61 -40.04 96.10
N SER A 317 42.99 -39.93 94.93
CA SER A 317 43.60 -40.28 93.64
C SER A 317 44.02 -39.02 92.91
N PHE A 318 45.24 -38.97 92.41
CA PHE A 318 45.73 -37.89 91.57
C PHE A 318 46.18 -38.43 90.21
N SER A 319 46.10 -37.56 89.21
CA SER A 319 46.56 -37.85 87.85
C SER A 319 47.03 -36.55 87.21
N GLU A 320 48.34 -36.38 87.13
CA GLU A 320 48.99 -35.28 86.45
C GLU A 320 49.40 -35.71 85.04
N SER A 321 49.23 -34.83 84.06
CA SER A 321 49.55 -35.10 82.64
C SER A 321 50.44 -34.00 82.10
N MET A 322 51.72 -34.34 81.91
CA MET A 322 52.76 -33.44 81.45
C MET A 322 53.00 -33.64 79.94
N PRO A 323 52.75 -32.63 79.09
CA PRO A 323 53.12 -32.70 77.68
C PRO A 323 54.65 -32.60 77.53
N LEU A 324 55.24 -33.53 76.79
CA LEU A 324 56.67 -33.61 76.51
C LEU A 324 57.01 -32.86 75.20
N PRO A 325 58.04 -32.00 75.16
CA PRO A 325 58.42 -31.26 73.95
C PRO A 325 58.90 -32.11 72.76
N ALA A 326 59.25 -33.38 72.98
CA ALA A 326 59.74 -34.29 71.95
C ALA A 326 59.28 -35.72 72.22
N PRO A 327 59.09 -36.56 71.19
CA PRO A 327 58.54 -37.90 71.37
C PRO A 327 59.58 -38.86 71.99
N VAL A 328 59.11 -39.73 72.88
CA VAL A 328 59.94 -40.62 73.70
C VAL A 328 59.74 -42.11 73.39
N ASP A 329 60.76 -42.93 73.69
CA ASP A 329 60.68 -44.39 73.61
C ASP A 329 60.14 -44.97 74.93
N ALA A 330 58.87 -45.38 74.90
CA ALA A 330 58.19 -46.01 76.02
C ALA A 330 58.83 -47.33 76.49
N LYS A 331 59.61 -48.02 75.64
CA LYS A 331 60.29 -49.27 76.02
C LYS A 331 61.56 -49.03 76.84
N GLY A 332 62.14 -47.85 76.75
CA GLY A 332 63.36 -47.46 77.46
C GLY A 332 63.12 -46.76 78.80
N LEU A 333 61.86 -46.64 79.25
CA LEU A 333 61.53 -45.97 80.50
C LEU A 333 62.15 -46.71 81.69
N THR A 334 63.02 -46.03 82.44
CA THR A 334 63.55 -46.51 83.72
C THR A 334 63.01 -45.70 84.88
N ARG A 335 62.98 -46.33 86.05
CA ARG A 335 62.42 -45.79 87.29
C ARG A 335 63.37 -46.15 88.43
N GLU A 336 63.86 -45.13 89.12
CA GLU A 336 64.77 -45.23 90.25
C GLU A 336 64.20 -44.39 91.40
N TYR A 337 64.56 -44.72 92.64
CA TYR A 337 64.15 -43.97 93.83
C TYR A 337 65.42 -43.59 94.59
N ASP A 338 65.62 -42.30 94.80
CA ASP A 338 66.86 -41.73 95.35
C ASP A 338 66.51 -40.57 96.28
N ASP A 339 67.06 -40.57 97.50
CA ASP A 339 66.90 -39.56 98.56
C ASP A 339 65.51 -38.88 98.73
N GLY A 340 64.42 -39.66 98.67
CA GLY A 340 63.05 -39.14 98.82
C GLY A 340 62.34 -38.74 97.51
N GLU A 341 63.02 -38.85 96.38
CA GLU A 341 62.49 -38.58 95.06
C GLU A 341 62.30 -39.84 94.23
N LEU A 342 61.16 -39.91 93.55
CA LEU A 342 60.93 -40.84 92.46
C LEU A 342 61.47 -40.24 91.15
N VAL A 343 62.58 -40.80 90.66
CA VAL A 343 63.27 -40.35 89.44
C VAL A 343 62.90 -41.27 88.28
N ILE A 344 62.28 -40.71 87.24
CA ILE A 344 61.82 -41.45 86.06
C ILE A 344 62.53 -40.91 84.84
N ARG A 345 63.37 -41.74 84.20
CA ARG A 345 64.10 -41.39 82.98
C ARG A 345 63.39 -42.00 81.78
N VAL A 346 63.00 -41.16 80.82
CA VAL A 346 62.36 -41.59 79.58
C VAL A 346 63.22 -41.17 78.38
N PRO A 347 63.92 -42.10 77.70
CA PRO A 347 64.74 -41.80 76.53
C PRO A 347 63.93 -41.18 75.40
N LYS A 348 64.51 -40.21 74.68
CA LYS A 348 63.90 -39.68 73.46
C LYS A 348 64.00 -40.71 72.33
N LEU A 349 63.00 -40.75 71.45
CA LEU A 349 63.08 -41.56 70.23
C LEU A 349 64.30 -41.12 69.40
N GLY A 350 65.01 -42.09 68.80
CA GLY A 350 66.39 -41.90 68.32
C GLY A 350 66.67 -40.76 67.33
N ALA A 351 65.65 -40.20 66.68
CA ALA A 351 65.78 -38.99 65.84
C ALA A 351 65.89 -37.68 66.66
N PHE A 352 65.52 -37.71 67.94
CA PHE A 352 65.44 -36.55 68.85
C PHE A 352 66.41 -36.66 70.04
N ALA A 353 67.08 -37.79 70.22
CA ALA A 353 68.10 -37.99 71.25
C ALA A 353 69.42 -37.31 70.86
N THR A 354 69.68 -36.12 71.38
CA THR A 354 70.96 -35.43 71.18
C THR A 354 71.99 -35.89 72.21
N LYS A 355 73.02 -36.62 71.79
CA LYS A 355 74.18 -36.89 72.66
C LYS A 355 74.83 -35.55 73.02
N LYS A 356 74.82 -35.21 74.32
CA LYS A 356 75.58 -34.06 74.85
C LYS A 356 77.08 -34.27 74.56
N ILE A 357 77.59 -33.54 73.57
CA ILE A 357 79.02 -33.37 73.36
C ILE A 357 79.50 -32.36 74.40
N TYR A 358 80.37 -32.77 75.31
CA TYR A 358 81.01 -31.84 76.25
C TYR A 358 81.77 -30.75 75.48
N GLN A 359 81.43 -29.48 75.71
CA GLN A 359 82.27 -28.34 75.34
C GLN A 359 82.42 -27.36 76.51
N ALA A 360 83.53 -26.64 76.48
CA ALA A 360 84.18 -26.06 77.64
C ALA A 360 83.57 -24.73 78.13
N ALA A 361 84.13 -24.24 79.24
CA ALA A 361 83.60 -23.15 80.05
C ALA A 361 83.50 -21.77 79.36
N HIS A 362 82.43 -21.05 79.78
CA HIS A 362 82.30 -19.60 79.90
C HIS A 362 82.47 -18.69 78.66
N LYS A 363 81.40 -17.90 78.41
CA LYS A 363 81.51 -16.53 77.91
C LYS A 363 80.44 -15.67 78.60
N PRO A 364 80.79 -14.52 79.21
CA PRO A 364 79.91 -13.83 80.16
C PRO A 364 78.78 -13.03 79.52
N GLU A 365 77.81 -12.71 80.39
CA GLU A 365 76.50 -12.13 80.15
C GLU A 365 76.50 -10.70 79.59
N ARG A 366 75.45 -10.34 78.85
CA ARG A 366 75.18 -8.97 78.40
C ARG A 366 73.81 -8.50 78.91
N VAL A 367 73.81 -7.85 80.07
CA VAL A 367 72.64 -7.13 80.59
C VAL A 367 72.21 -6.06 79.59
N ARG A 368 70.92 -6.03 79.22
CA ARG A 368 70.30 -4.92 78.49
C ARG A 368 69.33 -4.21 79.42
N ALA A 369 69.52 -2.91 79.59
CA ALA A 369 68.65 -2.08 80.42
C ALA A 369 67.23 -1.97 79.83
N GLU A 370 66.23 -2.02 80.71
CA GLU A 370 64.83 -1.80 80.35
C GLU A 370 64.56 -0.32 80.02
N ARG A 371 63.52 -0.06 79.22
CA ARG A 371 63.13 1.30 78.82
C ARG A 371 62.12 1.88 79.81
N PRO A 372 62.24 3.18 80.21
CA PRO A 372 61.27 3.81 81.09
C PRO A 372 59.87 3.90 80.45
N ASP A 373 58.84 3.72 81.26
CA ASP A 373 57.43 3.87 80.85
C ASP A 373 57.00 5.34 80.91
N PHE A 374 56.21 5.80 79.94
CA PHE A 374 55.80 7.21 79.81
C PHE A 374 54.29 7.38 80.05
N PRO A 375 53.87 8.38 80.86
CA PRO A 375 52.47 8.53 81.25
C PRO A 375 51.57 8.94 80.07
N LYS A 376 50.43 8.24 79.97
CA LYS A 376 49.40 8.45 78.95
C LYS A 376 48.57 9.69 79.27
N ASN A 377 48.89 10.85 78.70
CA ASN A 377 47.97 12.00 78.53
C ASN A 377 48.57 13.11 77.64
N LEU A 378 48.57 12.89 76.32
CA LEU A 378 48.79 13.94 75.31
C LEU A 378 47.73 13.77 74.21
N ILE A 379 46.83 14.76 74.10
CA ILE A 379 45.78 14.83 73.08
C ILE A 379 45.96 16.12 72.28
N SER A 380 45.90 15.96 70.95
CA SER A 380 45.51 16.90 69.88
C SER A 380 46.51 16.75 68.71
N GLU A 381 46.17 16.88 67.44
CA GLU A 381 44.93 17.06 66.68
C GLU A 381 45.38 16.86 65.21
N SER A 382 44.58 16.22 64.37
CA SER A 382 44.91 16.06 62.94
C SER A 382 44.54 17.33 62.16
N PRO A 383 45.36 17.73 61.18
CA PRO A 383 44.83 18.42 60.01
C PRO A 383 45.22 17.73 58.69
N VAL A 384 44.20 17.39 57.90
CA VAL A 384 44.33 17.08 56.46
C VAL A 384 44.40 18.40 55.68
N PRO A 385 45.25 18.49 54.63
CA PRO A 385 44.90 19.32 53.48
C PRO A 385 45.00 18.58 52.13
N THR A 386 44.38 19.17 51.11
CA THR A 386 43.94 18.55 49.84
C THR A 386 44.62 19.14 48.59
N LYS A 387 44.29 18.53 47.42
CA LYS A 387 44.51 18.91 45.99
C LYS A 387 45.43 17.93 45.24
N GLY A 388 45.21 17.59 43.96
CA GLY A 388 44.13 17.94 43.02
C GLY A 388 44.59 17.80 41.55
N ARG A 389 43.64 17.79 40.60
CA ARG A 389 43.75 17.49 39.13
C ARG A 389 43.69 15.99 38.77
N GLY A 390 43.04 15.60 37.67
CA GLY A 390 42.30 16.41 36.70
C GLY A 390 41.41 15.59 35.77
N ASP A 391 40.36 16.26 35.28
CA ASP A 391 39.29 15.72 34.42
C ASP A 391 39.75 15.46 32.97
N ARG A 392 39.18 14.43 32.33
CA ARG A 392 39.16 14.21 30.87
C ARG A 392 37.90 13.42 30.47
N THR A 393 36.85 14.16 30.12
CA THR A 393 35.85 13.71 29.16
C THR A 393 36.30 14.01 27.73
N LEU A 394 36.02 13.08 26.80
CA LEU A 394 35.72 13.26 25.36
C LEU A 394 35.88 11.91 24.64
N GLY A 395 34.81 11.46 23.98
CA GLY A 395 34.71 10.14 23.32
C GLY A 395 33.27 9.67 23.31
#